data_AF-A0A142WW99-F1
#
_entry.id   AF-A0A142WW99-F1
#
_cell.length_a   1.000
_cell.length_b   1.000
_cell.length_c   1.000
_cell.angle_alpha   90.00
_cell.angle_beta   90.00
_cell.angle_gamma   90.00
#
_symmetry.space_group_name_H-M   'P 1'
#
loop_
_entity.id
_entity.type
_entity.pdbx_description
1 polymer ?
#
loop_
_entity_poly.entity_id
_entity_poly.type
_entity_poly.pdbx_seq_one_letter_code
_entity_poly.pdbx_strand_id
1 'polypeptide(L)'
;MPYVFPELSRSISGLTSGKNYDVFGYVSGGSPVIDLAPAWTSDTGRSAALSLLNGVYVNTSSFTPVMAGGTVAANRGTLLGTIRTTGTNTTEDSYTRRFVASFHHPVAKLLYRADGTSHTYTSNTIRGWNNAGTHTVEWVSPVPMHGVILNFSAGMFPSAAGSFTARVGLANVTTAQFASVDFYTGAPVSAGAALPTDPGNGYRVYYVTEAATGTNNTTFYSYVVHGLVMV
;
A
#
# COMPACT_ATOMS: atom_id res chain seq x y z
N MET A 1 35.14 -14.47 6.32
CA MET A 1 35.47 -13.33 5.44
C MET A 1 34.20 -12.89 4.73
N PRO A 2 33.92 -11.58 4.61
CA PRO A 2 32.78 -11.10 3.83
C PRO A 2 32.95 -11.51 2.36
N TYR A 3 31.89 -12.04 1.75
CA TYR A 3 31.88 -12.42 0.34
C TYR A 3 31.71 -11.15 -0.51
N VAL A 4 32.69 -10.84 -1.35
CA VAL A 4 32.64 -9.68 -2.25
C VAL A 4 32.00 -10.11 -3.57
N PHE A 5 30.98 -9.38 -4.00
CA PHE A 5 30.32 -9.58 -5.29
C PHE A 5 30.00 -8.23 -5.94
N PRO A 6 29.96 -8.16 -7.28
CA PRO A 6 29.53 -6.94 -7.96
C PRO A 6 28.06 -6.66 -7.67
N GLU A 7 27.61 -5.43 -7.93
CA GLU A 7 26.18 -5.12 -7.92
C GLU A 7 25.40 -6.10 -8.81
N LEU A 8 24.28 -6.61 -8.29
CA LEU A 8 23.40 -7.51 -9.00
C LEU A 8 22.18 -6.73 -9.50
N SER A 9 21.82 -6.93 -10.75
CA SER A 9 20.63 -6.34 -11.36
C SER A 9 19.76 -7.42 -12.00
N ARG A 10 18.46 -7.14 -12.08
CA ARG A 10 17.49 -8.00 -12.77
C ARG A 10 16.47 -7.15 -13.49
N SER A 11 16.21 -7.50 -14.74
CA SER A 11 15.12 -6.90 -15.51
C SER A 11 13.78 -7.22 -14.87
N ILE A 12 12.83 -6.29 -14.98
CA ILE A 12 11.42 -6.48 -14.60
C ILE A 12 10.50 -6.51 -15.83
N SER A 13 11.07 -6.71 -17.03
CA SER A 13 10.30 -6.80 -18.27
C SER A 13 9.56 -8.13 -18.38
N GLY A 14 8.32 -8.09 -18.88
CA GLY A 14 7.49 -9.28 -19.08
C GLY A 14 6.73 -9.72 -17.83
N LEU A 15 6.71 -8.90 -16.77
CA LEU A 15 5.89 -9.16 -15.60
C LEU A 15 4.42 -8.86 -15.87
N THR A 16 3.54 -9.38 -15.03
CA THR A 16 2.12 -9.07 -15.04
C THR A 16 1.89 -7.76 -14.29
N SER A 17 1.16 -6.81 -14.89
CA SER A 17 0.82 -5.55 -14.22
C SER A 17 -0.08 -5.77 -13.00
N GLY A 18 0.09 -4.95 -11.96
CA GLY A 18 -0.72 -5.00 -10.75
C GLY A 18 -0.45 -6.22 -9.86
N LYS A 19 0.72 -6.86 -10.00
CA LYS A 19 1.11 -8.04 -9.21
C LYS A 19 2.30 -7.74 -8.32
N ASN A 20 2.34 -8.44 -7.19
CA ASN A 20 3.48 -8.43 -6.27
C ASN A 20 4.44 -9.56 -6.65
N TYR A 21 5.73 -9.28 -6.54
CA TYR A 21 6.82 -10.23 -6.78
C TYR A 21 7.84 -10.13 -5.65
N ASP A 22 8.17 -11.27 -5.05
CA ASP A 22 9.25 -11.33 -4.06
C ASP A 22 10.60 -11.41 -4.76
N VAL A 23 11.54 -10.60 -4.28
CA VAL A 23 12.91 -10.58 -4.76
C VAL A 23 13.73 -11.51 -3.87
N PHE A 24 14.34 -12.52 -4.47
CA PHE A 24 15.18 -13.49 -3.77
C PHE A 24 16.63 -13.40 -4.22
N GLY A 25 17.56 -13.46 -3.27
CA GLY A 25 18.97 -13.72 -3.49
C GLY A 25 19.27 -15.20 -3.27
N TYR A 26 20.02 -15.83 -4.18
CA TYR A 26 20.45 -17.23 -4.06
C TYR A 26 21.74 -17.49 -4.82
N VAL A 27 22.35 -18.65 -4.62
CA VAL A 27 23.56 -19.06 -5.35
C VAL A 27 23.16 -19.95 -6.52
N SER A 28 23.62 -19.60 -7.72
CA SER A 28 23.48 -20.40 -8.93
C SER A 28 24.84 -20.52 -9.61
N GLY A 29 25.27 -21.74 -9.98
CA GLY A 29 26.57 -21.96 -10.60
C GLY A 29 27.77 -21.46 -9.78
N GLY A 30 27.65 -21.39 -8.45
CA GLY A 30 28.69 -20.90 -7.55
C GLY A 30 28.75 -19.38 -7.34
N SER A 31 27.88 -18.60 -8.00
CA SER A 31 27.81 -17.14 -7.85
C SER A 31 26.45 -16.70 -7.30
N PRO A 32 26.39 -15.61 -6.51
CA PRO A 32 25.12 -15.04 -6.09
C PRO A 32 24.40 -14.42 -7.29
N VAL A 33 23.09 -14.61 -7.32
CA VAL A 33 22.18 -14.02 -8.28
C VAL A 33 20.95 -13.52 -7.54
N ILE A 34 20.28 -12.52 -8.11
CA ILE A 34 18.94 -12.10 -7.67
C ILE A 34 17.93 -12.47 -8.74
N ASP A 35 16.73 -12.86 -8.36
CA ASP A 35 15.61 -13.06 -9.28
C ASP A 35 14.27 -12.93 -8.55
N LEU A 36 13.18 -12.94 -9.29
CA LEU A 36 11.81 -12.81 -8.80
C LEU A 36 11.19 -14.20 -8.62
N ALA A 37 10.53 -14.42 -7.49
CA ALA A 37 9.60 -15.55 -7.35
C ALA A 37 8.36 -15.34 -8.23
N PRO A 38 7.56 -16.39 -8.51
CA PRO A 38 6.31 -16.25 -9.23
C PRO A 38 5.40 -15.18 -8.61
N ALA A 39 4.58 -14.56 -9.47
CA ALA A 39 3.61 -13.56 -9.04
C ALA A 39 2.77 -14.07 -7.87
N TRP A 40 2.53 -13.21 -6.90
CA TRP A 40 1.61 -13.51 -5.80
C TRP A 40 0.23 -13.91 -6.32
N THR A 41 -0.42 -14.85 -5.65
CA THR A 41 -1.73 -15.39 -6.04
C THR A 41 -2.83 -14.34 -5.84
N SER A 42 -2.67 -13.45 -4.86
CA SER A 42 -3.51 -12.28 -4.64
C SER A 42 -2.68 -11.08 -4.16
N ASP A 43 -3.34 -9.96 -3.86
CA ASP A 43 -2.67 -8.77 -3.31
C ASP A 43 -2.02 -9.04 -1.94
N THR A 44 -2.47 -10.07 -1.20
CA THR A 44 -1.93 -10.41 0.13
C THR A 44 -1.43 -11.87 0.24
N GLY A 45 -1.77 -12.74 -0.72
CA GLY A 45 -1.36 -14.14 -0.76
C GLY A 45 -0.14 -14.37 -1.66
N ARG A 46 0.98 -14.83 -1.08
CA ARG A 46 2.21 -15.15 -1.84
C ARG A 46 2.07 -16.46 -2.60
N SER A 47 2.79 -16.57 -3.71
CA SER A 47 2.96 -17.86 -4.40
C SER A 47 4.05 -18.72 -3.77
N ALA A 48 5.19 -18.12 -3.41
CA ALA A 48 6.24 -18.79 -2.64
C ALA A 48 6.08 -18.45 -1.15
N ALA A 49 5.74 -19.46 -0.34
CA ALA A 49 5.66 -19.29 1.11
C ALA A 49 7.05 -19.04 1.71
N LEU A 50 7.07 -18.34 2.85
CA LEU A 50 8.28 -18.00 3.58
C LEU A 50 8.35 -18.77 4.91
N SER A 51 9.56 -19.11 5.32
CA SER A 51 9.88 -19.64 6.64
C SER A 51 11.11 -18.91 7.20
N LEU A 52 11.27 -18.91 8.52
CA LEU A 52 12.50 -18.45 9.16
C LEU A 52 13.47 -19.62 9.26
N LEU A 53 14.66 -19.46 8.70
CA LEU A 53 15.79 -20.35 8.89
C LEU A 53 16.97 -19.54 9.43
N ASN A 54 17.44 -19.89 10.63
CA ASN A 54 18.53 -19.18 11.31
C ASN A 54 18.31 -17.66 11.40
N GLY A 55 17.05 -17.24 11.61
CA GLY A 55 16.67 -15.82 11.71
C GLY A 55 16.54 -15.09 10.37
N VAL A 56 16.69 -15.79 9.24
CA VAL A 56 16.56 -15.22 7.89
C VAL A 56 15.31 -15.76 7.21
N TYR A 57 14.53 -14.89 6.56
CA TYR A 57 13.39 -15.33 5.76
C TYR A 57 13.85 -15.97 4.47
N VAL A 58 13.46 -17.23 4.28
CA VAL A 58 13.77 -18.03 3.10
C VAL A 58 12.52 -18.63 2.50
N ASN A 59 12.59 -19.09 1.27
CA ASN A 59 11.50 -19.81 0.63
C ASN A 59 11.27 -21.18 1.30
N THR A 60 10.02 -21.50 1.65
CA THR A 60 9.67 -22.79 2.29
C THR A 60 9.74 -23.97 1.33
N SER A 61 9.31 -23.77 0.08
CA SER A 61 9.27 -24.78 -0.98
C SER A 61 10.12 -24.35 -2.16
N SER A 62 10.47 -25.30 -3.03
CA SER A 62 11.11 -24.93 -4.29
C SER A 62 10.19 -24.05 -5.15
N PHE A 63 10.79 -23.19 -5.97
CA PHE A 63 10.08 -22.40 -6.96
C PHE A 63 10.94 -22.18 -8.21
N THR A 64 10.28 -21.84 -9.32
CA THR A 64 10.94 -21.44 -10.56
C THR A 64 10.99 -19.93 -10.65
N PRO A 65 12.18 -19.29 -10.66
CA PRO A 65 12.29 -17.85 -10.82
C PRO A 65 11.75 -17.37 -12.16
N VAL A 66 11.17 -16.18 -12.17
CA VAL A 66 10.46 -15.64 -13.34
C VAL A 66 11.40 -15.36 -14.50
N MET A 67 12.62 -14.86 -14.24
CA MET A 67 13.52 -14.43 -15.32
C MET A 67 14.52 -15.51 -15.75
N ALA A 68 15.10 -16.27 -14.81
CA ALA A 68 16.12 -17.26 -15.13
C ALA A 68 15.56 -18.65 -15.50
N GLY A 69 14.28 -18.96 -15.20
CA GLY A 69 13.62 -20.21 -15.60
C GLY A 69 14.14 -21.52 -14.99
N GLY A 70 15.07 -21.47 -14.02
CA GLY A 70 15.61 -22.63 -13.29
C GLY A 70 14.80 -23.02 -12.04
N THR A 71 15.40 -23.77 -11.10
CA THR A 71 14.77 -24.12 -9.83
C THR A 71 15.59 -23.60 -8.64
N VAL A 72 14.95 -22.82 -7.77
CA VAL A 72 15.47 -22.50 -6.44
C VAL A 72 14.90 -23.52 -5.48
N ALA A 73 15.75 -24.37 -4.89
CA ALA A 73 15.31 -25.37 -3.93
C ALA A 73 14.80 -24.73 -2.63
N ALA A 74 14.04 -25.49 -1.84
CA ALA A 74 13.57 -25.06 -0.51
C ALA A 74 14.74 -24.56 0.37
N ASN A 75 14.52 -23.46 1.09
CA ASN A 75 15.47 -22.80 1.98
C ASN A 75 16.77 -22.31 1.30
N ARG A 76 16.76 -22.08 -0.03
CA ARG A 76 17.94 -21.63 -0.78
C ARG A 76 17.82 -20.21 -1.34
N GLY A 77 16.63 -19.65 -1.38
CA GLY A 77 16.37 -18.25 -1.68
C GLY A 77 16.17 -17.46 -0.40
N THR A 78 17.00 -16.44 -0.19
CA THR A 78 16.84 -15.44 0.88
C THR A 78 16.00 -14.28 0.37
N LEU A 79 14.94 -13.92 1.10
CA LEU A 79 14.09 -12.79 0.75
C LEU A 79 14.87 -11.48 0.89
N LEU A 80 14.98 -10.71 -0.19
CA LEU A 80 15.59 -9.37 -0.18
C LEU A 80 14.54 -8.27 -0.06
N GLY A 81 13.32 -8.52 -0.51
CA GLY A 81 12.26 -7.53 -0.57
C GLY A 81 11.09 -7.98 -1.44
N THR A 82 10.18 -7.05 -1.70
CA THR A 82 9.02 -7.25 -2.57
C THR A 82 8.82 -6.01 -3.43
N ILE A 83 8.48 -6.21 -4.70
CA ILE A 83 8.05 -5.15 -5.60
C ILE A 83 6.58 -5.35 -6.01
N ARG A 84 5.89 -4.26 -6.34
CA ARG A 84 4.60 -4.30 -7.06
C ARG A 84 4.72 -3.59 -8.40
N THR A 85 4.20 -4.22 -9.45
CA THR A 85 4.24 -3.67 -10.81
C THR A 85 3.07 -2.73 -11.08
N THR A 86 3.33 -1.67 -11.85
CA THR A 86 2.31 -0.75 -12.40
C THR A 86 2.10 -0.97 -13.90
N GLY A 87 2.97 -1.76 -14.53
CA GLY A 87 2.94 -2.16 -15.93
C GLY A 87 3.78 -3.42 -16.13
N THR A 88 3.91 -3.88 -17.36
CA THR A 88 4.62 -5.13 -17.66
C THR A 88 6.15 -5.03 -17.58
N ASN A 89 6.66 -3.80 -17.52
CA ASN A 89 8.08 -3.46 -17.43
C ASN A 89 8.31 -2.27 -16.48
N THR A 90 7.34 -1.95 -15.63
CA THR A 90 7.37 -0.77 -14.75
C THR A 90 6.90 -1.10 -13.33
N THR A 91 7.57 -0.48 -12.37
CA THR A 91 7.15 -0.34 -10.97
C THR A 91 7.20 1.14 -10.60
N GLU A 92 6.77 1.49 -9.39
CA GLU A 92 6.66 2.89 -8.96
C GLU A 92 7.15 3.06 -7.51
N ASP A 93 7.89 4.14 -7.27
CA ASP A 93 8.19 4.61 -5.92
C ASP A 93 7.99 6.14 -5.87
N SER A 94 6.76 6.55 -5.60
CA SER A 94 6.29 7.94 -5.56
C SER A 94 5.65 8.27 -4.21
N TYR A 95 5.28 9.54 -4.00
CA TYR A 95 4.60 9.93 -2.76
C TYR A 95 3.26 9.23 -2.55
N THR A 96 2.53 8.90 -3.62
CA THR A 96 1.22 8.24 -3.50
C THR A 96 1.34 6.71 -3.53
N ARG A 97 2.44 6.16 -4.09
CA ARG A 97 2.66 4.72 -4.23
C ARG A 97 4.09 4.31 -3.89
N ARG A 98 4.27 3.52 -2.84
CA ARG A 98 5.56 2.96 -2.40
C ARG A 98 5.64 1.47 -2.74
N PHE A 99 5.98 1.13 -3.99
CA PHE A 99 5.95 -0.26 -4.48
C PHE A 99 7.30 -0.95 -4.60
N VAL A 100 8.37 -0.35 -4.07
CA VAL A 100 9.69 -0.99 -3.97
C VAL A 100 10.05 -1.08 -2.50
N ALA A 101 10.04 -2.29 -1.96
CA ALA A 101 10.23 -2.54 -0.54
C ALA A 101 11.43 -3.46 -0.26
N SER A 102 12.45 -2.93 0.41
CA SER A 102 13.64 -3.61 0.92
C SER A 102 13.33 -4.22 2.28
N PHE A 103 13.61 -5.51 2.43
CA PHE A 103 13.37 -6.21 3.68
C PHE A 103 14.49 -6.02 4.71
N HIS A 104 15.75 -6.07 4.25
CA HIS A 104 16.91 -6.03 5.17
C HIS A 104 17.35 -4.61 5.56
N HIS A 105 17.07 -3.63 4.71
CA HIS A 105 17.38 -2.22 4.97
C HIS A 105 16.20 -1.34 4.59
N PRO A 106 15.06 -1.45 5.30
CA PRO A 106 13.91 -0.60 5.05
C PRO A 106 14.24 0.84 5.46
N VAL A 107 13.77 1.79 4.65
CA VAL A 107 13.91 3.23 4.90
C VAL A 107 12.52 3.81 5.10
N ALA A 108 12.36 4.69 6.09
CA ALA A 108 11.13 5.44 6.27
C ALA A 108 10.94 6.39 5.09
N LYS A 109 9.94 6.13 4.24
CA LYS A 109 9.58 6.99 3.11
C LYS A 109 8.23 7.66 3.35
N LEU A 110 8.13 8.93 2.94
CA LEU A 110 6.88 9.69 3.03
C LEU A 110 5.85 9.11 2.06
N LEU A 111 4.71 8.69 2.58
CA LEU A 111 3.50 8.41 1.81
C LEU A 111 2.57 9.60 2.01
N TYR A 112 2.10 10.22 0.94
CA TYR A 112 1.40 11.49 0.98
C TYR A 112 0.43 11.62 -0.19
N ARG A 113 -0.75 12.16 0.11
CA ARG A 113 -1.69 12.66 -0.87
C ARG A 113 -2.51 13.80 -0.32
N ALA A 114 -2.82 14.77 -1.17
CA ALA A 114 -3.78 15.80 -0.88
C ALA A 114 -4.66 16.06 -2.10
N ASP A 115 -5.83 16.63 -1.85
CA ASP A 115 -6.71 17.18 -2.86
C ASP A 115 -7.37 18.44 -2.30
N GLY A 116 -7.49 19.48 -3.12
CA GLY A 116 -8.14 20.75 -2.76
C GLY A 116 -9.34 21.08 -3.65
N THR A 117 -9.84 20.10 -4.40
CA THR A 117 -11.00 20.28 -5.28
C THR A 117 -12.25 20.25 -4.42
N SER A 118 -13.03 21.34 -4.45
CA SER A 118 -14.26 21.42 -3.68
C SER A 118 -15.44 20.81 -4.43
N HIS A 119 -16.32 20.15 -3.69
CA HIS A 119 -17.56 19.58 -4.20
C HIS A 119 -18.64 19.55 -3.13
N THR A 120 -19.91 19.55 -3.56
CA THR A 120 -21.08 19.63 -2.67
C THR A 120 -22.11 18.58 -3.06
N TYR A 121 -22.67 17.87 -2.08
CA TYR A 121 -23.74 16.90 -2.30
C TYR A 121 -24.52 16.61 -1.00
N THR A 122 -25.65 15.88 -1.11
CA THR A 122 -26.54 15.58 0.03
C THR A 122 -26.50 14.13 0.52
N SER A 123 -26.13 13.15 -0.29
CA SER A 123 -26.27 11.72 0.07
C SER A 123 -25.44 11.29 1.30
N ASN A 124 -26.06 10.50 2.19
CA ASN A 124 -25.39 9.88 3.34
C ASN A 124 -24.69 8.55 3.01
N THR A 125 -24.72 8.12 1.74
CA THR A 125 -23.99 6.92 1.31
C THR A 125 -22.50 7.19 1.31
N ILE A 126 -21.75 6.36 2.03
CA ILE A 126 -20.28 6.42 2.05
C ILE A 126 -19.74 6.11 0.65
N ARG A 127 -18.83 6.96 0.20
CA ARG A 127 -18.15 6.84 -1.09
C ARG A 127 -16.70 7.32 -1.01
N GLY A 128 -15.92 7.04 -2.05
CA GLY A 128 -14.61 7.67 -2.22
C GLY A 128 -14.74 9.18 -2.37
N TRP A 129 -13.72 9.92 -1.96
CA TRP A 129 -13.66 11.38 -2.08
C TRP A 129 -14.12 11.84 -3.47
N ASN A 130 -15.07 12.76 -3.51
CA ASN A 130 -15.69 13.26 -4.74
C ASN A 130 -16.18 12.16 -5.71
N ASN A 131 -16.70 11.05 -5.16
CA ASN A 131 -17.14 9.89 -5.94
C ASN A 131 -16.05 9.25 -6.83
N ALA A 132 -14.77 9.42 -6.47
CA ALA A 132 -13.65 8.87 -7.23
C ALA A 132 -12.92 7.77 -6.43
N GLY A 133 -12.67 6.64 -7.12
CA GLY A 133 -11.92 5.51 -6.56
C GLY A 133 -10.40 5.70 -6.59
N THR A 134 -9.91 6.85 -7.05
CA THR A 134 -8.49 7.10 -7.23
C THR A 134 -7.85 7.79 -6.05
N HIS A 135 -8.60 8.34 -5.07
CA HIS A 135 -8.06 9.05 -3.91
C HIS A 135 -7.47 8.11 -2.86
N THR A 136 -6.31 7.54 -3.22
CA THR A 136 -5.63 6.48 -2.49
C THR A 136 -4.21 6.86 -2.07
N VAL A 137 -3.74 6.20 -1.02
CA VAL A 137 -2.31 6.00 -0.75
C VAL A 137 -2.02 4.50 -0.69
N GLU A 138 -0.90 4.10 -1.27
CA GLU A 138 -0.64 2.70 -1.60
C GLU A 138 0.82 2.30 -1.31
N TRP A 139 1.03 1.07 -0.85
CA TRP A 139 2.38 0.52 -0.66
C TRP A 139 2.40 -1.01 -0.73
N VAL A 140 3.60 -1.60 -0.72
CA VAL A 140 3.78 -3.05 -0.61
C VAL A 140 4.66 -3.39 0.61
N SER A 141 4.26 -4.39 1.38
CA SER A 141 4.99 -4.85 2.58
C SER A 141 5.57 -6.25 2.38
N PRO A 142 6.90 -6.46 2.46
CA PRO A 142 7.53 -7.76 2.25
C PRO A 142 7.28 -8.78 3.33
N VAL A 143 6.86 -8.39 4.53
CA VAL A 143 6.49 -9.28 5.65
C VAL A 143 5.65 -8.46 6.63
N PRO A 144 4.89 -9.09 7.55
CA PRO A 144 4.03 -8.35 8.46
C PRO A 144 4.79 -7.79 9.68
N MET A 145 5.77 -6.90 9.46
CA MET A 145 6.66 -6.38 10.53
C MET A 145 6.48 -4.90 10.85
N HIS A 146 6.07 -4.08 9.88
CA HIS A 146 5.99 -2.63 10.07
C HIS A 146 4.55 -2.15 9.93
N GLY A 147 3.99 -1.65 11.03
CA GLY A 147 2.74 -0.90 11.00
C GLY A 147 2.96 0.51 10.48
N VAL A 148 1.99 1.05 9.74
CA VAL A 148 1.98 2.45 9.29
C VAL A 148 0.93 3.19 10.10
N ILE A 149 1.24 4.41 10.50
CA ILE A 149 0.23 5.34 11.03
C ILE A 149 -0.05 6.35 9.93
N LEU A 150 -1.30 6.38 9.47
CA LEU A 150 -1.79 7.38 8.53
C LEU A 150 -2.43 8.53 9.31
N ASN A 151 -1.89 9.73 9.12
CA ASN A 151 -2.47 10.98 9.59
C ASN A 151 -3.34 11.54 8.48
N PHE A 152 -4.60 11.77 8.79
CA PHE A 152 -5.60 12.28 7.88
C PHE A 152 -6.18 13.58 8.43
N SER A 153 -6.43 14.54 7.56
CA SER A 153 -7.24 15.71 7.87
C SER A 153 -8.06 16.13 6.65
N ALA A 154 -9.27 16.62 6.88
CA ALA A 154 -10.12 17.17 5.83
C ALA A 154 -10.94 18.36 6.33
N GLY A 155 -11.20 19.27 5.39
CA GLY A 155 -12.05 20.45 5.58
C GLY A 155 -13.41 20.25 4.91
N MET A 156 -14.47 20.58 5.64
CA MET A 156 -15.85 20.50 5.15
C MET A 156 -16.76 21.56 5.78
N PHE A 157 -17.92 21.78 5.17
CA PHE A 157 -19.02 22.56 5.66
C PHE A 157 -20.30 21.73 5.51
N PRO A 158 -20.73 21.02 6.57
CA PRO A 158 -22.10 20.54 6.63
C PRO A 158 -23.01 21.76 6.79
N SER A 159 -24.05 21.91 5.97
CA SER A 159 -25.11 22.86 6.35
C SER A 159 -25.90 22.25 7.51
N ALA A 160 -26.03 23.00 8.61
CA ALA A 160 -26.73 22.53 9.81
C ALA A 160 -28.14 22.00 9.48
N ALA A 161 -28.61 21.03 10.28
CA ALA A 161 -29.93 20.37 10.19
C ALA A 161 -30.10 19.28 9.10
N GLY A 162 -29.27 18.24 9.11
CA GLY A 162 -29.52 17.01 8.33
C GLY A 162 -30.04 15.83 9.17
N SER A 163 -30.47 14.75 8.50
CA SER A 163 -30.84 13.48 9.16
C SER A 163 -29.64 12.69 9.73
N PHE A 164 -28.41 12.99 9.28
CA PHE A 164 -27.16 12.38 9.74
C PHE A 164 -26.01 13.39 9.85
N THR A 165 -24.94 13.01 10.54
CA THR A 165 -23.66 13.74 10.58
C THR A 165 -22.93 13.64 9.23
N ALA A 166 -22.27 14.71 8.82
CA ALA A 166 -21.32 14.64 7.70
C ALA A 166 -20.04 13.95 8.16
N ARG A 167 -19.41 13.18 7.26
CA ARG A 167 -18.29 12.29 7.58
C ARG A 167 -17.17 12.42 6.58
N VAL A 168 -15.96 12.33 7.11
CA VAL A 168 -14.72 12.10 6.37
C VAL A 168 -13.95 10.99 7.03
N GLY A 169 -13.22 10.19 6.26
CA GLY A 169 -12.52 9.05 6.83
C GLY A 169 -11.56 8.36 5.90
N LEU A 170 -11.01 7.26 6.41
CA LEU A 170 -10.15 6.34 5.69
C LEU A 170 -10.74 4.93 5.74
N ALA A 171 -10.57 4.18 4.65
CA ALA A 171 -10.90 2.75 4.59
C ALA A 171 -10.05 2.01 3.56
N ASN A 172 -10.09 0.69 3.59
CA ASN A 172 -9.47 -0.17 2.57
C ASN A 172 -10.41 -0.45 1.36
N VAL A 173 -11.60 0.16 1.34
CA VAL A 173 -12.58 0.13 0.24
C VAL A 173 -13.24 1.51 0.13
N THR A 174 -13.81 1.85 -1.03
CA THR A 174 -14.44 3.16 -1.26
C THR A 174 -15.80 3.32 -0.59
N THR A 175 -16.47 2.23 -0.22
CA THR A 175 -17.86 2.20 0.26
C THR A 175 -17.98 2.02 1.77
N ALA A 176 -16.87 2.14 2.50
CA ALA A 176 -16.84 2.01 3.95
C ALA A 176 -15.94 3.08 4.60
N GLN A 177 -16.02 3.18 5.93
CA GLN A 177 -15.11 3.98 6.75
C GLN A 177 -14.61 3.10 7.89
N PHE A 178 -13.29 2.96 8.02
CA PHE A 178 -12.67 2.24 9.14
C PHE A 178 -12.36 3.20 10.30
N ALA A 179 -11.90 4.42 9.97
CA ALA A 179 -11.87 5.55 10.90
C ALA A 179 -12.56 6.74 10.24
N SER A 180 -13.44 7.40 10.99
CA SER A 180 -14.18 8.58 10.55
C SER A 180 -14.13 9.69 11.58
N VAL A 181 -14.30 10.91 11.09
CA VAL A 181 -14.63 12.08 11.93
C VAL A 181 -15.99 12.61 11.47
N ASP A 182 -16.87 12.79 12.44
CA ASP A 182 -18.28 13.15 12.25
C ASP A 182 -18.55 14.58 12.69
N PHE A 183 -19.30 15.33 11.87
CA PHE A 183 -19.68 16.71 12.18
C PHE A 183 -21.18 16.95 12.03
N TYR A 184 -21.71 17.68 13.01
CA TYR A 184 -23.05 18.23 13.00
C TYR A 184 -22.99 19.71 13.37
N THR A 185 -22.61 20.54 12.41
CA THR A 185 -22.45 21.98 12.59
C THR A 185 -23.00 22.70 11.37
N GLY A 186 -23.24 24.00 11.50
CA GLY A 186 -23.58 24.91 10.39
C GLY A 186 -22.44 25.89 10.10
N ALA A 187 -21.22 25.54 10.48
CA ALA A 187 -20.01 26.33 10.30
C ALA A 187 -18.92 25.48 9.63
N PRO A 188 -17.99 26.09 8.88
CA PRO A 188 -16.87 25.37 8.29
C PRO A 188 -16.01 24.74 9.38
N VAL A 189 -15.60 23.50 9.17
CA VAL A 189 -14.79 22.73 10.10
C VAL A 189 -13.65 22.05 9.37
N SER A 190 -12.52 21.92 10.06
CA SER A 190 -11.41 21.08 9.65
C SER A 190 -11.06 20.18 10.82
N ALA A 191 -10.90 18.89 10.53
CA ALA A 191 -10.49 17.93 11.54
C ALA A 191 -9.72 16.78 10.92
N GLY A 192 -9.17 15.95 11.78
CA GLY A 192 -8.34 14.85 11.37
C GLY A 192 -8.31 13.73 12.40
N ALA A 193 -7.76 12.60 11.97
CA ALA A 193 -7.54 11.43 12.79
C ALA A 193 -6.20 10.80 12.41
N ALA A 194 -5.57 10.13 13.37
CA ALA A 194 -4.46 9.24 13.12
C ALA A 194 -4.97 7.80 13.18
N LEU A 195 -4.61 7.00 12.19
CA LEU A 195 -5.09 5.63 12.03
C LEU A 195 -3.92 4.66 11.93
N PRO A 196 -3.77 3.71 12.87
CA PRO A 196 -2.89 2.57 12.65
C PRO A 196 -3.47 1.67 11.55
N THR A 197 -2.64 1.30 10.58
CA THR A 197 -3.01 0.36 9.52
C THR A 197 -2.68 -1.06 9.94
N ASP A 198 -3.37 -2.04 9.36
CA ASP A 198 -3.00 -3.46 9.53
C ASP A 198 -1.55 -3.70 9.07
N PRO A 199 -0.66 -4.24 9.94
CA PRO A 199 0.74 -4.47 9.59
C PRO A 199 0.94 -5.67 8.66
N GLY A 200 -0.10 -6.22 8.02
CA GLY A 200 0.02 -7.40 7.20
C GLY A 200 0.93 -7.24 5.96
N ASN A 201 1.22 -8.35 5.28
CA ASN A 201 2.06 -8.36 4.09
C ASN A 201 1.32 -8.03 2.78
N GLY A 202 2.07 -7.74 1.73
CA GLY A 202 1.55 -7.54 0.38
C GLY A 202 1.12 -6.13 0.09
N TYR A 203 0.27 -5.99 -0.91
CA TYR A 203 -0.25 -4.71 -1.35
C TYR A 203 -1.24 -4.15 -0.33
N ARG A 204 -1.08 -2.87 -0.04
CA ARG A 204 -1.84 -2.11 0.93
C ARG A 204 -2.35 -0.85 0.27
N VAL A 205 -3.63 -0.57 0.49
CA VAL A 205 -4.31 0.60 -0.06
C VAL A 205 -5.29 1.14 0.97
N TYR A 206 -5.27 2.47 1.12
CA TYR A 206 -6.28 3.20 1.86
C TYR A 206 -6.88 4.29 0.98
N TYR A 207 -8.20 4.35 0.96
CA TYR A 207 -9.03 5.32 0.28
C TYR A 207 -9.42 6.42 1.25
N VAL A 208 -9.42 7.66 0.76
CA VAL A 208 -10.12 8.76 1.43
C VAL A 208 -11.60 8.68 1.08
N THR A 209 -12.45 8.67 2.09
CA THR A 209 -13.90 8.47 1.94
C THR A 209 -14.71 9.55 2.65
N GLU A 210 -15.93 9.74 2.19
CA GLU A 210 -16.83 10.81 2.60
C GLU A 210 -18.30 10.37 2.63
N ALA A 211 -19.11 11.05 3.45
CA ALA A 211 -20.58 10.98 3.42
C ALA A 211 -21.17 12.34 3.82
N ALA A 212 -22.21 12.80 3.12
CA ALA A 212 -22.93 14.04 3.46
C ALA A 212 -24.08 13.76 4.45
N THR A 213 -24.81 14.81 4.84
CA THR A 213 -25.81 14.72 5.93
C THR A 213 -27.11 13.97 5.58
N GLY A 214 -27.33 13.57 4.33
CA GLY A 214 -28.52 12.87 3.84
C GLY A 214 -29.63 13.79 3.32
N THR A 215 -29.88 14.91 3.99
CA THR A 215 -30.98 15.84 3.67
C THR A 215 -30.45 17.16 3.13
N ASN A 216 -29.42 17.67 3.79
CA ASN A 216 -28.82 18.95 3.55
C ASN A 216 -27.46 18.78 2.85
N ASN A 217 -27.05 19.82 2.14
CA ASN A 217 -25.78 19.83 1.44
C ASN A 217 -24.61 19.80 2.41
N THR A 218 -23.65 18.92 2.17
CA THR A 218 -22.29 19.04 2.71
C THR A 218 -21.38 19.47 1.59
N THR A 219 -20.62 20.55 1.82
CA THR A 219 -19.52 20.94 0.94
C THR A 219 -18.22 20.41 1.51
N PHE A 220 -17.43 19.72 0.71
CA PHE A 220 -16.10 19.25 1.03
C PHE A 220 -15.11 20.16 0.30
N TYR A 221 -14.03 20.55 0.97
CA TYR A 221 -13.08 21.53 0.43
C TYR A 221 -11.74 20.90 0.08
N SER A 222 -11.23 20.06 0.98
CA SER A 222 -9.90 19.50 0.83
C SER A 222 -9.67 18.32 1.76
N TYR A 223 -8.68 17.50 1.44
CA TYR A 223 -8.08 16.59 2.38
C TYR A 223 -6.56 16.53 2.24
N VAL A 224 -5.91 16.04 3.28
CA VAL A 224 -4.53 15.57 3.29
C VAL A 224 -4.48 14.23 4.02
N VAL A 225 -3.81 13.24 3.44
CA VAL A 225 -3.44 11.99 4.10
C VAL A 225 -1.94 11.78 3.96
N HIS A 226 -1.27 11.42 5.04
CA HIS A 226 0.16 11.14 5.00
C HIS A 226 0.63 10.20 6.10
N GLY A 227 1.78 9.58 5.90
CA GLY A 227 2.43 8.73 6.88
C GLY A 227 3.86 8.41 6.48
N LEU A 228 4.58 7.74 7.35
CA LEU A 228 5.88 7.15 7.03
C LEU A 228 5.71 5.65 6.91
N VAL A 229 6.21 5.08 5.82
CA VAL A 229 6.16 3.64 5.54
C VAL A 229 7.59 3.12 5.42
N MET A 230 7.85 1.98 6.05
CA MET A 230 9.16 1.31 6.03
C MET A 230 9.23 0.37 4.83
N VAL A 231 9.91 0.82 3.77
CA VAL A 231 10.10 0.15 2.48
C VAL A 231 11.51 0.37 1.96
#